data_AF-A0A4R4X8B9-F1
#
_entry.id   AF-A0A4R4X8B9-F1
#
_cell.length_a   1.000
_cell.length_b   1.000
_cell.length_c   1.000
_cell.angle_alpha   90.00
_cell.angle_beta   90.00
_cell.angle_gamma   90.00
#
_symmetry.space_group_name_H-M   'P 1'
#
loop_
_entity.id
_entity.type
_entity.pdbx_description
1 polymer ?
#
loop_
_entity_poly.entity_id
_entity_poly.type
_entity_poly.pdbx_seq_one_letter_code
_entity_poly.pdbx_strand_id
1 'polypeptide(L)'
;GTLLPIPDSAANLTVFTRQRLGNGISGYPQLRLAALVACGTRSVIGAVFGPATTGELDYARRLAAHLQTGMLLLADRNFAATDLLNQLAATGADLLVRCKSGRNLPAVAR
;
A
#
# COMPACT_ATOMS: atom_id res chain seq x y z
N GLY A 1 4.88 -4.07 2.13
CA GLY A 1 3.49 -4.53 2.34
C GLY A 1 3.38 -5.63 3.36
N THR A 2 2.24 -5.67 4.03
CA THR A 2 1.91 -6.67 5.07
C THR A 2 1.28 -7.90 4.43
N LEU A 3 1.82 -9.08 4.70
CA LEU A 3 1.25 -10.36 4.30
C LEU A 3 0.76 -11.11 5.53
N LEU A 4 -0.43 -11.69 5.43
CA LEU A 4 -1.10 -12.43 6.50
C LEU A 4 -1.39 -13.86 6.01
N PRO A 5 -1.02 -14.90 6.77
CA PRO A 5 -1.42 -16.27 6.44
C PRO A 5 -2.94 -16.43 6.62
N ILE A 6 -3.58 -17.13 5.69
CA ILE A 6 -5.00 -17.47 5.78
C ILE A 6 -5.17 -18.99 5.76
N PRO A 7 -6.31 -19.53 6.24
CA PRO A 7 -6.55 -20.97 6.25
C PRO A 7 -6.35 -21.61 4.87
N ASP A 8 -5.72 -22.78 4.85
CA ASP A 8 -5.49 -23.56 3.65
C ASP A 8 -6.77 -24.30 3.24
N SER A 9 -7.63 -23.61 2.51
CA SER A 9 -8.90 -24.14 2.00
C SER A 9 -8.93 -24.07 0.49
N ALA A 10 -9.67 -24.99 -0.14
CA ALA A 10 -9.86 -24.98 -1.59
C ALA A 10 -10.41 -23.62 -2.08
N ALA A 11 -11.34 -23.02 -1.35
CA ALA A 11 -11.89 -21.70 -1.66
C ALA A 11 -10.80 -20.60 -1.63
N ASN A 12 -9.96 -20.56 -0.60
CA ASN A 12 -8.90 -19.56 -0.50
C ASN A 12 -7.84 -19.74 -1.61
N LEU A 13 -7.53 -20.98 -1.98
CA LEU A 13 -6.57 -21.28 -3.05
C LEU A 13 -7.05 -20.86 -4.45
N THR A 14 -8.35 -20.59 -4.64
CA THR A 14 -8.86 -20.02 -5.90
C THR A 14 -8.47 -18.54 -6.10
N VAL A 15 -8.14 -17.83 -5.02
CA VAL A 15 -7.87 -16.38 -5.03
C VAL A 15 -6.45 -16.05 -4.56
N PHE A 16 -5.95 -16.77 -3.56
CA PHE A 16 -4.69 -16.49 -2.88
C PHE A 16 -3.69 -17.62 -3.12
N THR A 17 -2.43 -17.24 -3.30
CA THR A 17 -1.35 -18.18 -3.56
C THR A 17 -0.36 -18.23 -2.41
N ARG A 18 0.30 -19.38 -2.25
CA ARG A 18 1.49 -19.48 -1.41
C ARG A 18 2.60 -18.63 -2.03
N GLN A 19 3.29 -17.86 -1.20
CA GLN A 19 4.30 -16.91 -1.68
C GLN A 19 5.68 -17.54 -1.67
N ARG A 20 6.49 -17.20 -2.66
CA ARG A 20 7.91 -17.53 -2.64
C ARG A 20 8.62 -16.59 -1.65
N LEU A 21 9.30 -17.20 -0.70
CA LEU A 21 10.13 -16.57 0.31
C LEU A 21 11.59 -16.93 0.02
N GLY A 22 12.54 -16.22 0.64
CA GLY A 22 13.97 -16.45 0.43
C GLY A 22 14.43 -17.88 0.78
N ASN A 23 13.69 -18.58 1.65
CA ASN A 23 13.99 -19.92 2.14
C ASN A 23 12.97 -20.99 1.70
N GLY A 24 12.10 -20.71 0.73
CA GLY A 24 11.12 -21.69 0.26
C GLY A 24 9.77 -21.08 -0.09
N ILE A 25 8.71 -21.87 0.03
CA ILE A 25 7.33 -21.44 -0.22
C ILE A 25 6.60 -21.34 1.13
N SER A 26 5.76 -20.33 1.31
CA SER A 26 4.96 -20.19 2.54
C SER A 26 4.05 -21.41 2.75
N GLY A 27 3.97 -21.93 3.98
CA GLY A 27 3.12 -23.09 4.28
C GLY A 27 1.63 -22.84 3.99
N TYR A 28 1.16 -21.63 4.30
CA TYR A 28 -0.21 -21.19 4.04
C TYR A 28 -0.28 -20.21 2.87
N PRO A 29 -1.41 -20.15 2.14
CA PRO A 29 -1.68 -19.06 1.21
C PRO A 29 -1.62 -17.71 1.94
N GLN A 30 -1.22 -16.66 1.21
CA GLN A 30 -0.98 -15.34 1.79
C GLN A 30 -1.96 -14.31 1.23
N LEU A 31 -2.53 -13.54 2.13
CA LEU A 31 -3.34 -12.37 1.85
C LEU A 31 -2.50 -11.11 2.09
N ARG A 32 -2.56 -10.14 1.18
CA ARG A 32 -1.97 -8.82 1.37
C ARG A 32 -2.95 -7.89 2.05
N LEU A 33 -2.49 -7.24 3.11
CA LEU A 33 -3.18 -6.13 3.75
C LEU A 33 -2.45 -4.81 3.44
N ALA A 34 -3.20 -3.81 3.02
CA ALA A 34 -2.78 -2.42 3.05
C ALA A 34 -3.77 -1.64 3.92
N ALA A 35 -3.27 -0.82 4.84
CA ALA A 35 -4.09 -0.07 5.77
C ALA A 35 -3.67 1.40 5.82
N LEU A 36 -4.66 2.27 5.94
CA LEU A 36 -4.52 3.67 6.30
C LEU A 36 -4.78 3.79 7.80
N VAL A 37 -3.80 4.31 8.55
CA VAL A 37 -3.82 4.35 10.01
C VAL A 37 -3.44 5.74 10.50
N ALA A 38 -4.18 6.28 11.46
CA ALA A 38 -3.83 7.53 12.13
C ALA A 38 -2.57 7.34 12.98
N CYS A 39 -1.52 8.12 12.73
CA CYS A 39 -0.23 7.96 13.42
C CYS A 39 -0.32 8.21 14.94
N GLY A 40 -1.18 9.15 15.37
CA GLY A 40 -1.33 9.52 16.78
C GLY A 40 -2.15 8.52 17.60
N THR A 41 -3.36 8.18 17.17
CA THR A 41 -4.27 7.29 17.91
C THR A 41 -4.09 5.81 17.55
N ARG A 42 -3.38 5.51 16.46
CA ARG A 42 -3.25 4.16 15.88
C ARG A 42 -4.59 3.57 15.46
N SER A 43 -5.60 4.42 15.25
CA SER A 43 -6.90 4.03 14.71
C SER A 43 -6.79 3.69 13.23
N VAL A 44 -7.40 2.57 12.83
CA VAL A 44 -7.54 2.20 11.41
C VAL A 44 -8.63 3.06 10.77
N ILE A 45 -8.27 3.79 9.73
CA ILE A 45 -9.19 4.64 8.94
C ILE A 45 -9.78 3.82 7.78
N GLY A 46 -8.95 2.99 7.15
CA GLY A 46 -9.36 2.11 6.06
C GLY A 46 -8.39 0.96 5.87
N ALA A 47 -8.88 -0.17 5.37
CA ALA A 47 -8.09 -1.35 5.11
C ALA A 47 -8.58 -2.05 3.84
N VAL A 48 -7.64 -2.47 2.99
CA VAL A 48 -7.93 -3.24 1.79
C VAL A 48 -7.13 -4.53 1.82
N PHE A 49 -7.79 -5.60 1.41
CA PHE A 49 -7.25 -6.95 1.38
C PHE A 49 -7.24 -7.49 -0.05
N GLY A 50 -6.30 -8.37 -0.37
CA GLY A 50 -6.36 -9.13 -1.61
C GLY A 50 -5.10 -9.95 -1.90
N PRO A 51 -4.99 -10.52 -3.11
CA PRO A 51 -3.86 -11.37 -3.47
C PRO A 51 -2.53 -10.64 -3.39
N ALA A 52 -1.50 -11.35 -2.97
CA ALA A 52 -0.12 -10.84 -2.94
C ALA A 52 0.48 -10.60 -4.33
N THR A 53 -0.12 -11.19 -5.37
CA THR A 53 0.21 -10.99 -6.79
C THR A 53 -0.20 -9.61 -7.32
N THR A 54 -1.12 -8.93 -6.64
CA THR A 54 -1.47 -7.54 -6.93
C THR A 54 -0.46 -6.59 -6.28
N GLY A 55 -0.09 -5.54 -7.01
CA GLY A 55 0.91 -4.57 -6.56
C GLY A 55 0.45 -3.78 -5.35
N GLU A 56 1.37 -3.45 -4.45
CA GLU A 56 1.05 -2.66 -3.24
C GLU A 56 0.52 -1.26 -3.58
N LEU A 57 0.94 -0.69 -4.72
CA LEU A 57 0.43 0.59 -5.22
C LEU A 57 -1.04 0.51 -5.62
N ASP A 58 -1.52 -0.62 -6.15
CA ASP A 58 -2.93 -0.78 -6.52
C ASP A 58 -3.83 -0.70 -5.29
N TYR A 59 -3.39 -1.26 -4.17
CA TYR A 59 -4.11 -1.15 -2.90
C TYR A 59 -4.04 0.26 -2.31
N ALA A 60 -2.91 0.97 -2.45
CA ALA A 60 -2.81 2.37 -2.04
C ALA A 60 -3.80 3.26 -2.81
N ARG A 61 -3.98 3.02 -4.13
CA ARG A 61 -4.98 3.74 -4.93
C ARG A 61 -6.40 3.51 -4.42
N ARG A 62 -6.73 2.30 -3.97
CA ARG A 62 -8.05 1.99 -3.38
C ARG A 62 -8.25 2.70 -2.04
N LEU A 63 -7.19 2.84 -1.24
CA LEU A 63 -7.24 3.57 0.03
C LEU A 63 -7.39 5.10 -0.15
N ALA A 64 -7.16 5.63 -1.35
CA ALA A 64 -7.38 7.05 -1.63
C ALA A 64 -8.83 7.49 -1.37
N ALA A 65 -9.80 6.57 -1.44
CA ALA A 65 -11.20 6.85 -1.13
C ALA A 65 -11.44 7.27 0.34
N HIS A 66 -10.46 7.06 1.23
CA HIS A 66 -10.53 7.47 2.63
C HIS A 66 -9.75 8.75 2.94
N LEU A 67 -9.07 9.32 1.94
CA LEU A 67 -8.35 10.58 2.09
C LEU A 67 -9.27 11.76 1.81
N GLN A 68 -9.03 12.84 2.55
CA GLN A 68 -9.80 14.07 2.43
C GLN A 68 -8.93 15.28 2.79
N THR A 69 -9.44 16.46 2.44
CA THR A 69 -8.85 17.74 2.86
C THR A 69 -8.61 17.81 4.36
N GLY A 70 -7.45 18.35 4.74
CA GLY A 70 -7.03 18.47 6.14
C GLY A 70 -6.29 17.23 6.69
N MET A 71 -6.12 16.17 5.90
CA MET A 71 -5.25 15.05 6.24
C MET A 71 -3.82 15.27 5.72
N LEU A 72 -2.82 14.93 6.53
CA LEU A 72 -1.43 14.75 6.09
C LEU A 72 -1.13 13.25 5.98
N LEU A 73 -1.00 12.75 4.76
CA LEU A 73 -0.63 11.36 4.49
C LEU A 73 0.89 11.19 4.55
N LEU A 74 1.34 10.31 5.44
CA LEU A 74 2.73 9.85 5.50
C LEU A 74 2.88 8.53 4.73
N ALA A 75 3.81 8.47 3.78
CA ALA A 75 4.08 7.22 3.05
C ALA A 75 5.57 6.96 2.81
N ASP A 76 5.91 5.68 2.66
CA ASP A 76 7.28 5.25 2.37
C ASP A 76 7.67 5.41 0.88
N ARG A 77 8.93 5.07 0.58
CA ARG A 77 9.55 5.21 -0.76
C ARG A 77 8.96 4.37 -1.87
N ASN A 78 8.24 3.31 -1.54
CA ASN A 78 7.55 2.50 -2.52
C ASN A 78 6.37 3.27 -3.12
N PHE A 79 5.71 4.12 -2.32
CA PHE A 79 4.54 4.91 -2.72
C PHE A 79 4.89 6.22 -3.45
N ALA A 80 6.16 6.48 -3.71
CA ALA A 80 6.63 7.68 -4.38
C ALA A 80 6.49 7.63 -5.91
N ALA A 81 5.51 6.87 -6.44
CA ALA A 81 5.22 6.83 -7.88
C ALA A 81 4.42 8.08 -8.29
N THR A 82 4.80 8.74 -9.39
CA THR A 82 4.22 10.03 -9.78
C THR A 82 2.70 9.97 -10.00
N ASP A 83 2.23 8.91 -10.67
CA ASP A 83 0.81 8.65 -10.90
C ASP A 83 0.03 8.46 -9.59
N LEU A 84 0.60 7.70 -8.65
CA LEU A 84 0.00 7.51 -7.33
C LEU A 84 -0.05 8.82 -6.54
N LEU A 85 1.04 9.59 -6.51
CA LEU A 85 1.08 10.87 -5.81
C LEU A 85 0.03 11.85 -6.36
N ASN A 86 -0.13 11.94 -7.68
CA ASN A 86 -1.15 12.78 -8.29
C ASN A 86 -2.56 12.35 -7.87
N GLN A 87 -2.83 11.04 -7.85
CA GLN A 87 -4.13 10.53 -7.43
C GLN A 87 -4.43 10.81 -5.95
N LEU A 88 -3.44 10.63 -5.08
CA LEU A 88 -3.60 10.90 -3.65
C LEU A 88 -3.77 12.41 -3.40
N ALA A 89 -3.01 13.27 -4.10
CA ALA A 89 -3.13 14.72 -3.99
C ALA A 89 -4.48 15.23 -4.51
N ALA A 90 -5.06 14.59 -5.53
CA ALA A 90 -6.38 14.93 -6.05
C ALA A 90 -7.52 14.77 -5.03
N THR A 91 -7.29 14.03 -3.92
CA THR A 91 -8.25 13.92 -2.80
C THR A 91 -8.26 15.15 -1.90
N GLY A 92 -7.33 16.10 -2.10
CA GLY A 92 -7.15 17.27 -1.26
C GLY A 92 -6.31 17.03 -0.01
N ALA A 93 -5.78 15.82 0.20
CA ALA A 93 -4.85 15.52 1.28
C ALA A 93 -3.43 16.03 0.97
N ASP A 94 -2.75 16.52 2.01
CA ASP A 94 -1.33 16.85 1.96
C ASP A 94 -0.49 15.57 1.99
N LEU A 95 0.63 15.54 1.27
CA LEU A 95 1.45 14.34 1.13
C LEU A 95 2.88 14.58 1.63
N LEU A 96 3.35 13.75 2.57
CA LEU A 96 4.75 13.64 2.95
C LEU A 96 5.25 12.23 2.65
N VAL A 97 5.93 12.08 1.52
CA VAL A 97 6.38 10.77 1.03
C VAL A 97 7.90 10.73 0.92
N ARG A 98 8.52 9.75 1.58
CA ARG A 98 9.97 9.55 1.49
C ARG A 98 10.33 9.16 0.05
N CYS A 99 11.25 9.87 -0.62
CA CYS A 99 11.69 9.47 -1.96
C CYS A 99 12.89 8.50 -1.94
N LYS A 100 13.08 7.72 -3.01
CA LYS A 100 14.35 7.00 -3.25
C LYS A 100 15.44 8.01 -3.62
N SER A 101 16.67 7.80 -3.18
CA SER A 101 17.81 8.69 -3.43
C SER A 101 18.12 8.89 -4.92
N GLY A 102 17.90 7.86 -5.75
CA GLY A 102 18.12 7.93 -7.20
C GLY A 102 16.94 8.45 -8.02
N ARG A 103 15.93 9.07 -7.39
CA ARG A 103 14.79 9.62 -8.14
C ARG A 103 15.22 10.88 -8.88
N ASN A 104 15.24 10.82 -10.21
CA ASN A 104 15.50 11.99 -11.04
C ASN A 104 14.24 12.87 -11.07
N LEU A 105 14.36 14.09 -10.55
CA LEU A 105 13.30 15.09 -10.54
C LEU A 105 13.81 16.33 -11.27
N PRO A 106 12.97 16.98 -12.10
CA PRO A 106 13.35 18.24 -12.71
C PRO A 106 13.64 19.27 -11.61
N ALA A 107 14.68 20.08 -11.81
CA ALA A 107 14.95 21.20 -10.91
C ALA A 107 13.78 22.18 -10.99
N VAL A 108 13.22 22.53 -9.83
CA VAL A 108 12.20 23.59 -9.75
C VAL A 108 12.94 24.90 -9.53
N ALA A 109 12.64 25.91 -10.34
CA ALA A 109 13.15 27.26 -10.13
C ALA A 109 12.73 27.75 -8.73
N ARG A 110 13.65 28.43 -8.06
CA ARG A 110 13.50 28.80 -6.65
C ARG A 110 12.64 30.06 -6.48
#